data_AF-A0A7F8R765-F1
#
_entry.id   AF-A0A7F8R765-F1
#
_cell.length_a   1.000
_cell.length_b   1.000
_cell.length_c   1.000
_cell.angle_alpha   90.00
_cell.angle_beta   90.00
_cell.angle_gamma   90.00
#
_symmetry.space_group_name_H-M   'P 1'
#
loop_
_entity.id
_entity.type
_entity.pdbx_description
1 polymer ?
#
loop_
_entity_poly.entity_id
_entity_poly.type
_entity_poly.pdbx_seq_one_letter_code
_entity_poly.pdbx_strand_id
1 'polypeptide(L)'
;MSRREGSLEDPQADSSVSPLPHLEAKIRQTHSLARLLTKYAEQLLQEYVQHQGDPFGLPGFSPPRLPVAGHLPLPPGPSVRMSRAPGHWGCCAAAASAAAAAAGVFPAKVLGLRVCGLYREWVSRTEGDLGQLVPGGPA
;
A
#
# COMPACT_ATOMS: atom_id res chain seq x y z
N MET A 1 -29.03 41.35 46.98
CA MET A 1 -30.26 41.62 46.19
C MET A 1 -29.78 42.38 44.94
N SER A 2 -29.73 41.90 43.71
CA SER A 2 -30.47 40.83 43.03
C SER A 2 -29.61 40.16 41.96
N ARG A 3 -29.86 38.86 41.86
CA ARG A 3 -29.50 37.91 40.82
C ARG A 3 -30.17 38.29 39.48
N ARG A 4 -29.44 38.20 38.37
CA ARG A 4 -30.00 37.76 37.08
C ARG A 4 -28.90 37.12 36.23
N GLU A 5 -28.88 35.79 36.31
CA GLU A 5 -28.22 34.90 35.36
C GLU A 5 -28.94 34.97 34.01
N GLY A 6 -28.19 34.78 32.91
CA GLY A 6 -28.78 34.40 31.63
C GLY A 6 -28.14 35.08 30.42
N SER A 7 -27.01 34.57 29.97
CA SER A 7 -26.85 34.18 28.56
C SER A 7 -25.64 33.26 28.47
N LEU A 8 -25.90 31.98 28.22
CA LEU A 8 -24.90 30.96 27.93
C LEU A 8 -24.36 31.26 26.53
N GLU A 9 -23.39 32.16 26.44
CA GLU A 9 -22.63 32.35 25.22
C GLU A 9 -21.57 31.26 25.20
N ASP A 10 -21.98 30.12 24.66
CA ASP A 10 -21.07 29.10 24.16
C ASP A 10 -20.88 29.40 22.67
N PRO A 11 -19.77 30.00 22.22
CA PRO A 11 -19.44 30.04 20.82
C PRO A 11 -18.72 28.75 20.41
N GLN A 12 -19.13 27.58 20.92
CA GLN A 12 -18.93 26.32 20.23
C GLN A 12 -19.94 26.18 19.09
N ALA A 13 -19.90 27.15 18.17
CA ALA A 13 -20.26 26.93 16.78
C ALA A 13 -19.03 26.37 16.06
N ASP A 14 -18.51 25.26 16.58
CA ASP A 14 -17.56 24.44 15.85
C ASP A 14 -18.27 23.94 14.59
N SER A 15 -17.94 24.59 13.48
CA SER A 15 -17.90 24.05 12.13
C SER A 15 -18.93 22.93 11.86
N SER A 16 -20.20 23.29 11.74
CA SER A 16 -21.20 22.45 11.06
C SER A 16 -20.96 22.44 9.56
N VAL A 17 -19.76 22.01 9.13
CA VAL A 17 -19.55 21.57 7.76
C VAL A 17 -20.29 20.26 7.66
N SER A 18 -21.36 20.22 6.86
CA SER A 18 -22.13 19.01 6.61
C SER A 18 -21.16 17.85 6.28
N PRO A 19 -21.13 16.76 7.08
CA PRO A 19 -20.09 15.74 6.97
C PRO A 19 -20.15 14.98 5.63
N LEU A 20 -21.34 14.94 5.01
CA LEU A 20 -21.60 14.26 3.74
C LEU A 20 -20.86 14.89 2.54
N PRO A 21 -21.04 16.17 2.18
CA PRO A 21 -20.32 16.77 1.05
C PRO A 21 -18.80 16.82 1.26
N HIS A 22 -18.33 16.98 2.49
CA HIS A 22 -16.90 16.92 2.79
C HIS A 22 -16.33 15.51 2.58
N LEU A 23 -17.05 14.48 2.99
CA LEU A 23 -16.67 13.08 2.77
C LEU A 23 -16.66 12.75 1.27
N GLU A 24 -17.67 13.14 0.51
CA GLU A 24 -17.71 12.93 -0.94
C GLU A 24 -16.55 13.62 -1.68
N ALA A 25 -16.23 14.85 -1.29
CA ALA A 25 -15.07 15.57 -1.83
C ALA A 25 -13.77 14.81 -1.54
N LYS A 26 -13.63 14.28 -0.32
CA LYS A 26 -12.46 13.46 0.08
C LYS A 26 -12.37 12.18 -0.73
N ILE A 27 -13.48 11.46 -0.90
CA ILE A 27 -13.54 10.24 -1.73
C ILE A 27 -13.11 10.55 -3.17
N ARG A 28 -13.65 11.62 -3.78
CA ARG A 28 -13.26 12.06 -5.13
C ARG A 28 -11.79 12.42 -5.23
N GLN A 29 -11.26 13.13 -4.23
CA GLN A 29 -9.84 13.50 -4.17
C GLN A 29 -8.95 12.26 -4.06
N THR A 30 -9.25 11.34 -3.14
CA THR A 30 -8.46 10.11 -2.94
C THR A 30 -8.53 9.23 -4.18
N HIS A 31 -9.69 9.09 -4.83
CA HIS A 31 -9.82 8.36 -6.09
C HIS A 31 -8.97 8.99 -7.20
N SER A 32 -8.97 10.32 -7.33
CA SER A 32 -8.13 11.02 -8.31
C SER A 32 -6.64 10.80 -8.07
N LEU A 33 -6.21 10.76 -6.80
CA LEU A 33 -4.84 10.43 -6.43
C LEU A 33 -4.51 8.96 -6.72
N ALA A 34 -5.40 8.03 -6.42
CA ALA A 34 -5.21 6.61 -6.73
C ALA A 34 -5.03 6.41 -8.25
N ARG A 35 -5.87 7.03 -9.07
CA ARG A 35 -5.73 7.03 -10.55
C ARG A 35 -4.37 7.57 -11.00
N LEU A 36 -3.88 8.63 -10.37
CA LEU A 36 -2.57 9.20 -10.67
C LEU A 36 -1.44 8.21 -10.29
N LEU A 37 -1.54 7.60 -9.11
CA LEU A 37 -0.59 6.60 -8.65
C LEU A 37 -0.59 5.36 -9.54
N THR A 38 -1.73 4.95 -10.12
CA THR A 38 -1.79 3.84 -11.09
C THR A 38 -0.87 4.12 -12.28
N LYS A 39 -0.94 5.35 -12.83
CA LYS A 39 -0.08 5.79 -13.94
C LYS A 39 1.40 5.79 -13.56
N TYR A 40 1.73 6.32 -12.39
CA TYR A 40 3.11 6.34 -11.92
C TYR A 40 3.66 4.94 -11.60
N ALA A 41 2.82 4.03 -11.09
CA ALA A 41 3.24 2.67 -10.80
C ALA A 41 3.54 1.88 -12.08
N GLU A 42 2.78 2.12 -13.15
CA GLU A 42 3.08 1.57 -14.48
C GLU A 42 4.41 2.12 -15.02
N GLN A 43 4.60 3.44 -14.98
CA GLN A 43 5.85 4.07 -15.40
C GLN A 43 7.06 3.55 -14.60
N LEU A 44 6.93 3.48 -13.27
CA LEU A 44 7.98 2.98 -12.40
C LEU A 44 8.38 1.54 -12.76
N LEU A 45 7.42 0.66 -13.03
CA LEU A 45 7.70 -0.71 -13.43
C LEU A 45 8.40 -0.77 -14.79
N GLN A 46 7.94 0.04 -15.75
CA GLN A 46 8.54 0.10 -17.08
C GLN A 46 9.98 0.63 -17.02
N GLU A 47 10.19 1.74 -16.34
CA GLU A 47 11.53 2.31 -16.12
C GLU A 47 12.42 1.31 -15.40
N TYR A 48 11.92 0.63 -14.36
CA TYR A 48 12.67 -0.40 -13.66
C TYR A 48 13.18 -1.49 -14.62
N VAL A 49 12.29 -2.05 -15.43
CA VAL A 49 12.64 -3.08 -16.42
C VAL A 49 13.70 -2.57 -17.40
N GLN A 50 13.51 -1.36 -17.94
CA GLN A 50 14.44 -0.77 -18.90
C GLN A 50 15.82 -0.50 -18.28
N HIS A 51 15.86 0.01 -17.05
CA HIS A 51 17.12 0.26 -16.34
C HIS A 51 17.85 -1.02 -15.95
N GLN A 52 17.14 -2.13 -15.69
CA GLN A 52 17.79 -3.41 -15.39
C GLN A 52 18.38 -4.10 -16.61
N GLY A 53 17.85 -3.82 -17.80
CA GLY A 53 18.27 -4.43 -19.07
C GLY A 53 17.98 -5.93 -19.13
N ASP A 54 18.73 -6.65 -19.97
CA ASP A 54 18.58 -8.09 -20.11
C ASP A 54 18.90 -8.83 -18.79
N PRO A 55 18.12 -9.86 -18.42
CA PRO A 55 17.04 -10.49 -19.19
C PRO A 55 15.64 -9.87 -18.98
N PHE A 56 15.50 -8.82 -18.18
CA PHE A 56 14.19 -8.28 -17.77
C PHE A 56 13.43 -7.59 -18.90
N GLY A 57 14.15 -6.96 -19.83
CA GLY A 57 13.58 -6.28 -20.99
C GLY A 57 13.19 -7.20 -22.16
N LEU A 58 13.52 -8.50 -22.09
CA LEU A 58 13.24 -9.44 -23.17
C LEU A 58 11.76 -9.86 -23.18
N PRO A 59 11.09 -9.87 -24.35
CA PRO A 59 9.74 -10.41 -24.45
C PRO A 59 9.74 -11.90 -24.08
N GLY A 60 8.85 -12.27 -23.15
CA GLY A 60 8.73 -13.66 -22.67
C GLY A 60 9.62 -14.02 -21.47
N PHE A 61 10.43 -13.08 -20.97
CA PHE A 61 11.11 -13.30 -19.69
C PHE A 61 10.09 -13.47 -18.56
N SER A 62 10.12 -14.64 -17.93
CA SER A 62 9.35 -14.94 -16.73
C SER A 62 10.32 -14.98 -15.55
N PRO A 63 10.35 -13.92 -14.71
CA PRO A 63 11.26 -13.86 -13.57
C PRO A 63 11.05 -15.05 -12.64
N PRO A 64 12.13 -15.63 -12.08
CA PRO A 64 12.00 -16.69 -11.09
C PRO A 64 11.07 -16.27 -9.96
N ARG A 65 10.12 -17.14 -9.58
CA ARG A 65 9.31 -16.88 -8.41
C ARG A 65 10.20 -17.05 -7.18
N LEU A 66 10.70 -15.94 -6.65
CA LEU A 66 11.35 -15.96 -5.36
C LEU A 66 10.36 -16.55 -4.35
N PRO A 67 10.76 -17.57 -3.57
CA PRO A 67 9.92 -18.09 -2.50
C PRO A 67 9.67 -16.93 -1.56
N VAL A 68 8.42 -16.45 -1.54
CA VAL A 68 8.00 -15.55 -0.47
C VAL A 68 8.14 -16.39 0.80
N ALA A 69 8.87 -15.90 1.79
CA ALA A 69 9.06 -16.60 3.05
C ALA A 69 7.70 -16.74 3.76
N GLY A 70 6.92 -17.73 3.34
CA GLY A 70 5.72 -18.23 3.99
C GLY A 70 5.92 -19.66 4.49
N HIS A 71 6.85 -20.43 3.91
CA HIS A 71 7.14 -21.81 4.32
C HIS A 71 8.62 -22.15 4.05
N LEU A 72 9.52 -21.76 4.96
CA LEU A 72 10.76 -22.51 5.13
C LEU A 72 10.47 -23.66 6.11
N PRO A 73 10.98 -24.89 5.89
CA PRO A 73 11.00 -25.90 6.93
C PRO A 73 11.80 -25.34 8.11
N LEU A 74 11.18 -25.35 9.28
CA LEU A 74 11.80 -24.99 10.55
C LEU A 74 13.09 -25.82 10.73
N PRO A 75 14.28 -25.20 10.88
CA PRO A 75 15.45 -25.96 11.34
C PRO A 75 15.17 -26.50 12.74
N PRO A 76 15.56 -27.75 13.08
CA PRO A 76 15.26 -28.31 14.38
C PRO A 76 16.06 -27.61 15.50
N GLY A 77 15.40 -26.68 16.20
CA GLY A 77 15.62 -26.30 17.61
C GLY A 77 16.66 -25.22 17.93
N PRO A 78 16.69 -24.68 19.18
CA PRO A 78 15.85 -25.03 20.32
C PRO A 78 14.88 -23.90 20.77
N SER A 79 13.81 -24.36 21.44
CA SER A 79 12.72 -23.64 22.08
C SER A 79 13.01 -22.19 22.55
N VAL A 80 12.39 -21.21 21.89
CA VAL A 80 12.09 -19.90 22.50
C VAL A 80 10.59 -19.64 22.39
N ARG A 81 9.96 -19.85 23.54
CA ARG A 81 8.81 -19.14 24.14
C ARG A 81 8.04 -18.19 23.20
N MET A 82 6.76 -18.52 23.03
CA MET A 82 5.75 -17.71 22.36
C MET A 82 5.79 -16.23 22.76
N SER A 83 5.81 -15.36 21.75
CA SER A 83 5.23 -14.02 21.82
C SER A 83 4.39 -13.82 20.56
N ARG A 84 3.08 -13.92 20.75
CA ARG A 84 2.07 -13.66 19.72
C ARG A 84 1.95 -12.14 19.55
N ALA A 85 2.69 -11.56 18.61
CA ALA A 85 2.59 -10.15 18.26
C ALA A 85 1.47 -9.94 17.21
N PRO A 86 0.55 -8.97 17.40
CA PRO A 86 -0.42 -8.60 16.38
C PRO A 86 0.22 -7.63 15.37
N GLY A 87 0.17 -7.98 14.08
CA GLY A 87 0.62 -7.11 12.97
C GLY A 87 1.73 -7.72 12.10
N HIS A 88 1.48 -8.88 11.49
CA HIS A 88 2.53 -9.66 10.81
C HIS A 88 2.87 -9.23 9.36
N TRP A 89 2.31 -8.14 8.83
CA TRP A 89 2.51 -7.80 7.42
C TRP A 89 3.85 -7.12 7.09
N GLY A 90 4.59 -6.61 8.09
CA GLY A 90 5.86 -5.89 7.87
C GLY A 90 7.11 -6.77 7.83
N CYS A 91 7.17 -7.84 8.62
CA CYS A 91 8.41 -8.61 8.81
C CYS A 91 8.80 -9.45 7.60
N CYS A 92 7.83 -9.98 6.84
CA CYS A 92 8.11 -10.88 5.72
C CYS A 92 8.78 -10.16 4.54
N ALA A 93 8.39 -8.91 4.25
CA ALA A 93 8.97 -8.13 3.17
C ALA A 93 10.42 -7.70 3.47
N ALA A 94 10.69 -7.29 4.72
CA ALA A 94 12.03 -6.95 5.17
C ALA A 94 12.98 -8.17 5.20
N ALA A 95 12.46 -9.35 5.58
CA ALA A 95 13.24 -10.59 5.51
C ALA A 95 13.58 -10.99 4.07
N ALA A 96 12.66 -10.79 3.13
CA ALA A 96 12.88 -11.07 1.71
C ALA A 96 13.91 -10.12 1.07
N SER A 97 13.94 -8.84 1.46
CA SER A 97 14.95 -7.89 0.99
C SER A 97 16.34 -8.17 1.52
N ALA A 98 16.46 -8.52 2.81
CA ALA A 98 17.73 -8.94 3.40
C ALA A 98 18.27 -10.23 2.76
N ALA A 99 17.40 -11.22 2.52
CA ALA A 99 17.78 -12.47 1.86
C ALA A 99 18.22 -12.26 0.40
N ALA A 100 17.54 -11.38 -0.35
CA ALA A 100 17.93 -11.06 -1.71
C ALA A 100 19.27 -10.32 -1.77
N ALA A 101 19.54 -9.42 -0.81
CA ALA A 101 20.83 -8.74 -0.69
C ALA A 101 21.98 -9.73 -0.41
N ALA A 102 21.73 -10.75 0.41
CA ALA A 102 22.70 -11.81 0.68
C ALA A 102 22.90 -12.79 -0.51
N ALA A 103 21.88 -12.97 -1.36
CA ALA A 103 21.88 -13.91 -2.48
C ALA A 103 22.52 -13.35 -3.78
N GLY A 104 22.89 -12.06 -3.80
CA GLY A 104 23.56 -11.41 -4.93
C GLY A 104 22.66 -10.51 -5.79
N VAL A 105 23.26 -9.91 -6.83
CA VAL A 105 22.66 -8.81 -7.60
C VAL A 105 21.38 -9.24 -8.35
N PHE A 106 21.37 -10.43 -8.94
CA PHE A 106 20.23 -10.88 -9.74
C PHE A 106 18.96 -11.14 -8.90
N PRO A 107 19.01 -11.89 -7.77
CA PRO A 107 17.89 -12.00 -6.84
C PRO A 107 17.37 -10.64 -6.33
N ALA A 108 18.27 -9.69 -6.06
CA ALA A 108 17.88 -8.33 -5.68
C ALA A 108 17.10 -7.61 -6.80
N LYS A 109 17.50 -7.77 -8.06
CA LYS A 109 16.77 -7.24 -9.22
C LYS A 109 15.39 -7.90 -9.40
N VAL A 110 15.30 -9.22 -9.22
CA VAL A 110 14.01 -9.95 -9.26
C VAL A 110 13.08 -9.48 -8.14
N LEU A 111 13.62 -9.18 -6.96
CA LEU A 111 12.84 -8.63 -5.86
C LEU A 111 12.30 -7.23 -6.20
N GLY A 112 13.15 -6.34 -6.74
CA GLY A 112 12.71 -4.99 -7.12
C GLY A 112 11.60 -5.02 -8.17
N LEU A 113 11.72 -5.88 -9.18
CA LEU A 113 10.66 -6.10 -10.16
C LEU A 113 9.35 -6.55 -9.50
N ARG A 114 9.43 -7.48 -8.55
CA ARG A 114 8.26 -7.97 -7.80
C ARG A 114 7.63 -6.86 -6.96
N VAL A 115 8.43 -6.02 -6.30
CA VAL A 115 7.92 -4.89 -5.50
C VAL A 115 7.17 -3.90 -6.39
N CYS A 116 7.75 -3.51 -7.53
CA CYS A 116 7.09 -2.62 -8.49
C CYS A 116 5.77 -3.22 -8.99
N GLY A 117 5.75 -4.51 -9.33
CA GLY A 117 4.54 -5.21 -9.77
C GLY A 117 3.46 -5.28 -8.69
N LEU A 118 3.84 -5.63 -7.45
CA LEU A 118 2.92 -5.69 -6.31
C LEU A 118 2.35 -4.31 -5.97
N TYR A 119 3.17 -3.26 -6.03
CA TYR A 119 2.74 -1.89 -5.81
C TYR A 119 1.71 -1.46 -6.85
N ARG A 120 1.98 -1.72 -8.14
CA ARG A 120 1.02 -1.43 -9.24
C ARG A 120 -0.32 -2.12 -9.01
N GLU A 121 -0.29 -3.43 -8.72
CA GLU A 121 -1.50 -4.20 -8.46
C GLU A 121 -2.30 -3.66 -7.26
N TRP A 122 -1.60 -3.33 -6.18
CA TRP A 122 -2.23 -2.76 -4.98
C TRP A 122 -2.89 -1.41 -5.27
N VAL A 123 -2.23 -0.53 -6.02
CA VAL A 123 -2.79 0.77 -6.39
C VAL A 123 -3.99 0.62 -7.34
N SER A 124 -3.93 -0.27 -8.34
CA SER A 124 -5.07 -0.52 -9.25
C SER A 124 -6.30 -1.05 -8.51
N ARG A 125 -6.12 -1.94 -7.53
CA ARG A 125 -7.23 -2.38 -6.66
C ARG A 125 -7.77 -1.25 -5.80
N THR A 126 -6.89 -0.44 -5.23
CA THR A 126 -7.27 0.73 -4.43
C THR A 126 -8.06 1.74 -5.26
N GLU A 127 -7.67 1.98 -6.52
CA GLU A 127 -8.43 2.79 -7.46
C GLU A 127 -9.83 2.22 -7.68
N GLY A 128 -9.95 0.92 -7.98
CA GLY A 128 -11.23 0.25 -8.18
C GLY A 128 -12.14 0.28 -6.95
N ASP A 129 -11.59 0.02 -5.77
CA ASP A 129 -12.33 0.07 -4.50
C ASP A 129 -12.83 1.48 -4.20
N LEU A 130 -12.01 2.51 -4.41
CA LEU A 130 -12.42 3.90 -4.26
C LEU A 130 -13.44 4.32 -5.32
N GLY A 131 -13.33 3.79 -6.55
CA GLY A 131 -14.28 4.04 -7.63
C GLY A 131 -15.70 3.60 -7.29
N GLN A 132 -15.86 2.51 -6.53
CA GLN A 132 -17.16 2.05 -6.02
C GLN A 132 -17.76 3.00 -4.97
N LEU A 133 -16.92 3.79 -4.29
CA LEU A 133 -17.36 4.76 -3.29
C LEU A 133 -17.67 6.13 -3.89
N VAL A 134 -17.25 6.41 -5.13
CA VAL A 134 -17.51 7.69 -5.80
C VAL A 134 -19.02 7.80 -6.10
N PRO A 135 -19.72 8.82 -5.56
CA PRO A 135 -21.13 9.02 -5.85
C PRO A 135 -21.35 9.27 -7.35
N GLY A 136 -22.14 8.42 -8.01
CA GLY A 136 -22.48 8.53 -9.43
C GLY A 136 -21.63 7.69 -10.40
N GLY A 137 -20.92 6.64 -9.92
CA GLY A 137 -20.26 5.66 -10.79
C GLY A 137 -21.23 4.75 -11.57
N PRO A 138 -20.77 4.08 -12.66
CA PRO A 138 -21.63 3.17 -13.42
C PRO A 138 -21.99 1.94 -12.57
N ALA A 139 -23.30 1.71 -12.41
CA ALA A 139 -23.87 0.52 -11.78
C ALA A 139 -23.70 -0.73 -12.67
#